data_AF-F4GIX8-F1
#
_entry.id   AF-F4GIX8-F1
#
_cell.length_a   1.000
_cell.length_b   1.000
_cell.length_c   1.000
_cell.angle_alpha   90.00
_cell.angle_beta   90.00
_cell.angle_gamma   90.00
#
_symmetry.space_group_name_H-M   'P 1'
#
loop_
_entity.id
_entity.type
_entity.pdbx_description
1 polymer ?
#
loop_
_entity_poly.entity_id
_entity_poly.type
_entity_poly.pdbx_seq_one_letter_code
_entity_poly.pdbx_strand_id
1 'polypeptide(L)'
;MIFPENAQTPFTNTAKMPYHPLHGRGKMNKSIISVVGRDQVGIIAKVCTYLSENGVNILDISQTIVDGYFTMLMVTDTQKSEKSFLQLCDDLEALGKSIGCVIKLQKDEIFTKMQRI
;
A
#
# COMPACT_ATOMS: atom_id res chain seq x y z
N MET A 1 40.41 -12.55 -38.45
CA MET A 1 39.29 -11.61 -38.29
C MET A 1 38.97 -11.58 -36.81
N ILE A 2 39.42 -10.52 -36.14
CA ILE A 2 39.45 -10.33 -34.69
C ILE A 2 38.17 -9.58 -34.30
N PHE A 3 37.45 -10.03 -33.27
CA PHE A 3 36.44 -9.21 -32.59
C PHE A 3 37.12 -8.49 -31.40
N PRO A 4 37.08 -7.14 -31.30
CA PRO A 4 37.62 -6.37 -30.16
C PRO A 4 36.64 -6.42 -28.97
N GLU A 5 37.10 -6.55 -27.73
CA GLU A 5 37.65 -5.55 -26.78
C GLU A 5 36.60 -4.58 -26.18
N ASN A 6 36.38 -4.75 -24.86
CA ASN A 6 35.90 -3.82 -23.83
C ASN A 6 34.79 -2.79 -24.16
N ALA A 7 33.70 -2.88 -23.39
CA ALA A 7 32.99 -1.68 -22.94
C ALA A 7 32.42 -1.90 -21.52
N GLN A 8 33.24 -1.53 -20.53
CA GLN A 8 32.73 -0.92 -19.31
C GLN A 8 31.96 0.34 -19.72
N THR A 9 30.68 0.51 -19.35
CA THR A 9 30.20 1.86 -19.04
C THR A 9 29.11 1.90 -17.98
N PRO A 10 29.05 3.02 -17.23
CA PRO A 10 28.29 3.22 -16.01
C PRO A 10 27.11 4.18 -16.27
N PHE A 11 26.39 4.53 -15.20
CA PHE A 11 25.48 5.69 -15.11
C PHE A 11 24.13 5.66 -15.85
N THR A 12 23.10 5.96 -15.05
CA THR A 12 21.95 6.83 -15.37
C THR A 12 20.99 6.40 -16.49
N ASN A 13 19.82 5.88 -16.10
CA ASN A 13 18.59 6.47 -16.63
C ASN A 13 17.39 6.31 -15.68
N THR A 14 17.03 7.42 -15.04
CA THR A 14 15.67 7.75 -14.60
C THR A 14 14.71 7.76 -15.80
N ALA A 15 14.39 6.57 -16.32
CA ALA A 15 13.28 6.40 -17.25
C ALA A 15 12.01 6.19 -16.43
N LYS A 16 11.20 7.24 -16.34
CA LYS A 16 9.81 7.21 -15.86
C LYS A 16 9.13 5.92 -16.34
N MET A 17 8.79 5.01 -15.43
CA MET A 17 7.87 3.92 -15.76
C MET A 17 6.57 4.55 -16.24
N PRO A 18 6.11 4.28 -17.48
CA PRO A 18 4.83 4.79 -17.93
C PRO A 18 3.75 4.17 -17.05
N TYR A 19 2.92 5.04 -16.45
CA TYR A 19 1.71 4.63 -15.76
C TYR A 19 0.90 3.76 -16.73
N HIS A 20 0.79 2.46 -16.46
CA HIS A 20 -0.04 1.58 -17.28
C HIS A 20 -1.50 1.85 -16.88
N PRO A 21 -2.32 2.47 -17.73
CA PRO A 21 -3.71 2.71 -17.37
C PRO A 21 -4.39 1.35 -17.34
N LEU A 22 -4.90 0.97 -16.15
CA LEU A 22 -5.69 -0.24 -15.96
C LEU A 22 -6.99 -0.12 -16.76
N HIS A 23 -6.97 -0.51 -18.02
CA HIS A 23 -8.17 -0.61 -18.85
C HIS A 23 -8.91 -1.90 -18.49
N GLY A 24 -10.14 -1.74 -17.99
CA GLY A 24 -11.14 -2.80 -17.91
C GLY A 24 -11.13 -3.61 -16.62
N ARG A 25 -11.69 -3.05 -15.54
CA ARG A 25 -12.37 -3.77 -14.44
C ARG A 25 -13.29 -2.77 -13.74
N GLY A 26 -14.47 -3.20 -13.32
CA GLY A 26 -15.50 -2.34 -12.72
C GLY A 26 -14.93 -1.43 -11.64
N LYS A 27 -15.53 -0.25 -11.47
CA LYS A 27 -15.14 0.85 -10.55
C LYS A 27 -14.47 0.32 -9.27
N MET A 28 -13.15 0.16 -9.27
CA MET A 28 -12.44 -0.45 -8.13
C MET A 28 -12.35 0.59 -7.03
N ASN A 29 -12.96 0.34 -5.87
CA ASN A 29 -12.90 1.25 -4.73
C ASN A 29 -11.57 1.07 -4.00
N LYS A 30 -10.49 1.46 -4.67
CA LYS A 30 -9.15 1.42 -4.10
C LYS A 30 -9.10 2.29 -2.85
N SER A 31 -8.51 1.72 -1.81
CA SER A 31 -8.27 2.40 -0.54
C SER A 31 -6.85 2.09 -0.09
N ILE A 32 -6.21 3.07 0.53
CA ILE A 32 -4.85 2.95 1.03
C ILE A 32 -4.92 2.81 2.55
N ILE A 33 -4.25 1.79 3.06
CA ILE A 33 -4.01 1.60 4.49
C ILE A 33 -2.56 1.94 4.77
N SER A 34 -2.33 2.82 5.74
CA SER A 34 -1.00 3.10 6.28
C SER A 34 -0.93 2.65 7.72
N VAL A 35 0.14 1.96 8.07
CA VAL A 35 0.44 1.48 9.42
C VAL A 35 1.82 2.02 9.79
N VAL A 36 1.91 2.72 10.92
CA VAL A 36 3.17 3.23 11.47
C VAL A 36 3.22 2.90 12.94
N GLY A 37 4.27 2.23 13.40
CA GLY A 37 4.42 1.89 14.81
C GLY A 37 5.83 1.41 15.13
N ARG A 38 6.12 1.19 16.42
CA ARG A 38 7.34 0.47 16.80
C ARG A 38 7.14 -1.00 16.45
N ASP A 39 8.15 -1.62 15.84
CA ASP A 39 8.07 -3.02 15.42
C ASP A 39 7.63 -3.89 16.59
N GLN A 40 6.50 -4.58 16.40
CA GLN A 40 5.89 -5.46 17.38
C GLN A 40 5.46 -6.73 16.67
N VAL A 41 5.71 -7.85 17.33
CA VAL A 41 5.34 -9.16 16.80
C VAL A 41 3.83 -9.20 16.58
N GLY A 42 3.44 -9.53 15.34
CA GLY A 42 2.03 -9.77 14.98
C GLY A 42 1.26 -8.58 14.42
N ILE A 43 1.89 -7.44 14.11
CA ILE A 43 1.21 -6.32 13.40
C ILE A 43 0.59 -6.83 12.09
N ILE A 44 1.39 -7.45 11.23
CA ILE A 44 0.94 -7.96 9.92
C ILE A 44 -0.18 -8.98 10.11
N ALA A 45 0.00 -9.94 11.02
CA ALA A 45 -0.98 -10.98 11.27
C ALA A 45 -2.34 -10.38 11.67
N LYS A 46 -2.35 -9.47 12.65
CA LYS A 46 -3.59 -8.86 13.15
C LYS A 46 -4.28 -8.00 12.09
N VAL A 47 -3.53 -7.21 11.32
CA VAL A 47 -4.08 -6.38 10.25
C VAL A 47 -4.65 -7.27 9.13
N CYS A 48 -3.90 -8.27 8.67
CA CYS A 48 -4.36 -9.17 7.61
C CYS A 48 -5.56 -10.01 8.04
N THR A 49 -5.59 -10.51 9.28
CA THR A 49 -6.74 -11.22 9.84
C THR A 49 -7.98 -10.32 9.81
N TYR A 50 -7.87 -9.10 10.33
CA TYR A 50 -8.96 -8.15 10.31
C TYR A 50 -9.45 -7.88 8.88
N LEU A 51 -8.54 -7.60 7.92
CA LEU A 51 -8.94 -7.34 6.54
C LEU A 51 -9.64 -8.54 5.90
N SER A 52 -9.13 -9.75 6.12
CA SER A 52 -9.72 -10.99 5.61
C SER A 52 -11.12 -11.24 6.19
N GLU A 53 -11.31 -11.04 7.50
CA GLU A 53 -12.61 -11.20 8.17
C GLU A 53 -13.65 -10.19 7.68
N ASN A 54 -13.22 -9.01 7.24
CA ASN A 54 -14.08 -7.95 6.75
C ASN A 54 -14.19 -7.92 5.22
N GLY A 55 -13.74 -8.97 4.52
CA GLY A 55 -13.86 -9.06 3.06
C GLY A 55 -13.08 -7.99 2.30
N VAL A 56 -12.02 -7.43 2.91
CA VAL A 56 -11.16 -6.43 2.28
C VAL A 56 -10.01 -7.15 1.57
N ASN A 57 -9.92 -6.97 0.25
CA ASN A 57 -8.88 -7.61 -0.55
C ASN A 57 -7.61 -6.75 -0.59
N ILE A 58 -6.45 -7.37 -0.48
CA ILE A 58 -5.15 -6.69 -0.57
C ILE A 58 -4.68 -6.78 -2.03
N LEU A 59 -4.52 -5.62 -2.68
CA LEU A 59 -4.05 -5.51 -4.07
C LEU A 59 -2.53 -5.38 -4.14
N ASP A 60 -1.95 -4.66 -3.18
CA ASP A 60 -0.51 -4.43 -3.07
C ASP A 60 -0.14 -4.16 -1.62
N ILE A 61 1.07 -4.54 -1.23
CA ILE A 61 1.62 -4.33 0.12
C ILE A 61 3.10 -4.01 0.01
N SER A 62 3.49 -2.92 0.66
CA SER A 62 4.88 -2.52 0.81
C SER A 62 5.16 -2.25 2.28
N GLN A 63 6.29 -2.73 2.77
CA GLN A 63 6.72 -2.54 4.15
C GLN A 63 8.18 -2.12 4.20
N THR A 64 8.53 -1.31 5.19
CA THR A 64 9.90 -0.88 5.42
C THR A 64 10.10 -0.43 6.86
N ILE A 65 11.35 -0.24 7.27
CA ILE A 65 11.72 0.35 8.54
C ILE A 65 12.22 1.78 8.26
N VAL A 66 11.55 2.78 8.84
CA VAL A 66 11.94 4.19 8.74
C VAL A 66 12.28 4.69 10.13
N ASP A 67 13.53 5.07 10.36
CA ASP A 67 13.99 5.59 11.65
C ASP A 67 13.65 4.66 12.84
N GLY A 68 13.77 3.35 12.63
CA GLY A 68 13.43 2.33 13.63
C GLY A 68 11.92 2.08 13.83
N TYR A 69 11.06 2.75 13.06
CA TYR A 69 9.61 2.50 13.05
C TYR A 69 9.24 1.54 11.92
N PHE A 70 8.43 0.54 12.25
CA PHE A 70 7.75 -0.30 11.27
C PHE A 70 6.72 0.55 10.51
N THR A 71 6.86 0.58 9.20
CA THR A 71 5.94 1.26 8.30
C THR A 71 5.42 0.27 7.26
N MET A 72 4.11 0.19 7.09
CA MET A 72 3.48 -0.65 6.08
C MET A 72 2.40 0.15 5.36
N LEU A 73 2.42 0.07 4.04
CA LEU A 73 1.46 0.67 3.14
C LEU A 73 0.77 -0.43 2.34
N MET A 74 -0.55 -0.40 2.28
CA MET A 74 -1.34 -1.39 1.57
C MET A 74 -2.29 -0.69 0.62
N VAL A 75 -2.37 -1.17 -0.61
CA VAL A 75 -3.46 -0.84 -1.53
C VAL A 75 -4.50 -1.94 -1.39
N THR A 76 -5.73 -1.56 -1.10
CA THR A 76 -6.81 -2.48 -0.79
C THR A 76 -8.06 -2.20 -1.62
N ASP A 77 -8.88 -3.22 -1.81
CA ASP A 77 -10.20 -3.13 -2.39
C ASP A 77 -11.25 -3.49 -1.32
N THR A 78 -12.09 -2.52 -1.01
CA THR A 78 -13.13 -2.62 0.02
C THR A 78 -14.51 -2.96 -0.56
N GLN A 79 -14.64 -3.23 -1.86
CA GLN A 79 -15.94 -3.46 -2.51
C GLN A 79 -16.73 -4.65 -1.96
N LYS A 80 -16.04 -5.66 -1.43
CA LYS A 80 -16.68 -6.88 -0.88
C LYS A 80 -16.92 -6.80 0.63
N SER A 81 -16.56 -5.69 1.27
CA SER A 81 -16.81 -5.49 2.70
C SER A 81 -18.28 -5.19 2.95
N GLU A 82 -18.88 -5.90 3.90
CA GLU A 82 -20.23 -5.57 4.40
C GLU A 82 -20.23 -4.31 5.27
N LYS A 83 -19.07 -3.95 5.86
CA LYS A 83 -18.90 -2.75 6.65
C LYS A 83 -18.76 -1.51 5.79
N SER A 84 -19.33 -0.41 6.28
CA SER A 84 -19.12 0.92 5.70
C SER A 84 -17.66 1.36 5.85
N PHE A 85 -17.21 2.23 4.96
CA PHE A 85 -15.85 2.77 4.99
C PHE A 85 -15.51 3.45 6.34
N LEU A 86 -16.46 4.16 6.95
CA LEU A 86 -16.27 4.80 8.26
C LEU A 86 -16.05 3.78 9.37
N GLN A 87 -16.85 2.71 9.41
CA GLN A 87 -16.65 1.62 10.36
C GLN A 87 -15.28 0.96 10.18
N LEU A 88 -14.85 0.72 8.94
CA LEU A 88 -13.50 0.19 8.67
C LEU A 88 -12.40 1.13 9.18
N CYS A 89 -12.56 2.45 9.05
CA CYS A 89 -11.63 3.42 9.61
C CYS A 89 -11.57 3.33 11.14
N ASP A 90 -12.73 3.35 11.80
CA ASP A 90 -12.84 3.33 13.26
C ASP A 90 -12.23 2.04 13.84
N ASP A 91 -12.54 0.89 13.23
CA ASP A 91 -12.04 -0.42 13.62
C ASP A 91 -10.52 -0.53 13.43
N LEU A 92 -9.98 -0.03 12.30
CA LEU A 92 -8.55 -0.03 12.05
C LEU A 92 -7.82 0.92 13.02
N GLU A 93 -8.39 2.07 13.37
CA GLU A 93 -7.84 2.97 14.36
C GLU A 93 -7.82 2.31 15.76
N ALA A 94 -8.90 1.64 16.15
CA ALA A 94 -8.99 0.88 17.39
C ALA A 94 -7.98 -0.28 17.42
N LEU A 95 -7.86 -1.02 16.32
CA LEU A 95 -6.86 -2.07 16.16
C LEU A 95 -5.45 -1.51 16.33
N GLY A 96 -5.14 -0.40 15.67
CA GLY A 96 -3.87 0.32 15.81
C GLY A 96 -3.55 0.62 17.27
N LYS A 97 -4.49 1.26 17.99
CA LYS A 97 -4.33 1.57 19.43
C LYS A 97 -4.03 0.31 20.25
N SER A 98 -4.71 -0.80 19.98
CA SER A 98 -4.50 -2.06 20.71
C SER A 98 -3.12 -2.70 20.49
N ILE A 99 -2.47 -2.41 19.36
CA ILE A 99 -1.17 -2.96 18.99
C ILE A 99 -0.05 -1.93 19.05
N GLY A 100 -0.30 -0.75 19.63
CA GLY A 100 0.69 0.33 19.74
C GLY A 100 1.15 0.89 18.39
N CYS A 101 0.26 0.87 17.38
CA CYS A 101 0.49 1.42 16.05
C CYS A 101 -0.56 2.49 15.73
N VAL A 102 -0.24 3.35 14.77
CA VAL A 102 -1.20 4.23 14.12
C VAL A 102 -1.58 3.59 12.80
N ILE A 103 -2.86 3.27 12.63
CA ILE A 103 -3.39 2.74 11.38
C ILE A 103 -4.37 3.75 10.82
N LYS A 104 -4.25 4.08 9.52
CA LYS A 104 -5.16 4.97 8.81
C LYS A 104 -5.63 4.32 7.52
N LEU A 105 -6.92 4.43 7.25
CA LEU A 105 -7.56 4.04 6.00
C LEU A 105 -8.00 5.30 5.24
N GLN A 106 -7.65 5.39 3.95
CA GLN A 106 -7.96 6.52 3.09
C GLN A 106 -8.46 6.03 1.73
N LYS A 107 -9.39 6.75 1.10
CA LYS A 107 -9.81 6.44 -0.27
C LYS A 107 -8.76 6.92 -1.27
N ASP A 108 -8.58 6.19 -2.36
CA ASP A 108 -7.65 6.51 -3.46
C ASP A 108 -8.00 7.83 -4.18
N GLU A 109 -9.19 8.38 -3.96
CA GLU A 109 -9.66 9.67 -4.52
C GLU A 109 -8.75 10.88 -4.18
N ILE A 110 -7.81 10.72 -3.26
CA ILE A 110 -6.79 11.72 -2.92
C ILE A 110 -5.66 11.78 -3.98
N PHE A 111 -5.30 10.67 -4.65
CA PHE A 111 -4.17 10.62 -5.59
C PHE A 111 -4.53 11.05 -7.01
N THR A 112 -5.79 10.85 -7.44
CA THR A 112 -6.28 11.28 -8.76
C THR A 112 -6.24 12.80 -8.96
N LYS A 113 -6.13 13.60 -7.88
CA LYS A 113 -6.02 15.06 -7.96
C LYS A 113 -4.59 15.62 -8.03
N MET A 114 -3.55 14.79 -7.87
CA MET A 114 -2.15 15.26 -7.91
C MET A 114 -1.50 15.18 -9.30
N GLN A 115 -2.11 14.51 -10.28
CA GLN A 115 -1.62 14.43 -11.67
C GLN A 115 -2.26 15.47 -12.61
N ARG A 116 -2.57 16.67 -12.10
CA ARG A 116 -3.05 17.79 -12.93
C ARG A 116 -2.34 19.10 -12.57
N ILE A 117 -1.01 19.11 -12.72
CA ILE A 117 -0.22 20.31 -12.99
C ILE A 117 0.85 19.94 -14.01
#